data_AF-A0A2V8IRQ8-F1
#
_entry.id   AF-A0A2V8IRQ8-F1
#
_cell.length_a   1.000
_cell.length_b   1.000
_cell.length_c   1.000
_cell.angle_alpha   90.00
_cell.angle_beta   90.00
_cell.angle_gamma   90.00
#
_symmetry.space_group_name_H-M   'P 1'
#
loop_
_entity.id
_entity.type
_entity.pdbx_description
1 polymer ?
#
loop_
_entity_poly.entity_id
_entity_poly.type
_entity_poly.pdbx_seq_one_letter_code
_entity_poly.pdbx_strand_id
1 'polypeptide(L)' 'MTILQKLFSRKPETPRQRIRVCVECGMPIAEHKDWCSILRGQKELDAKAAARSQTPADSIS' A
#
# COMPACT_ATOMS: atom_id res chain seq x y z
N MET A 1 12.18 25.72 37.34
CA MET A 1 11.69 24.42 36.82
C MET A 1 11.23 24.55 35.36
N THR A 2 12.11 24.86 34.40
CA THR A 2 11.67 25.15 33.01
C THR A 2 12.70 24.83 31.93
N ILE A 3 13.98 24.67 32.28
CA ILE A 3 15.06 24.43 31.32
C ILE A 3 15.07 22.96 30.86
N LEU A 4 14.86 22.02 31.78
CA LEU A 4 14.80 20.58 31.46
C LEU A 4 13.58 20.25 30.58
N GLN A 5 12.42 20.90 30.80
CA GLN A 5 11.21 20.73 29.97
C GLN A 5 11.45 21.08 28.49
N LYS A 6 12.27 22.09 28.21
CA LYS A 6 12.54 22.56 26.84
C LYS A 6 13.45 21.62 26.03
N LEU A 7 14.22 20.76 26.70
CA LEU A 7 15.06 19.74 26.08
C LEU A 7 14.29 18.45 25.75
N PHE A 8 13.25 18.14 26.52
CA PHE A 8 12.36 16.98 26.27
C PHE A 8 11.19 17.29 25.34
N SER A 9 10.92 18.56 25.03
CA SER A 9 10.03 18.98 23.93
C SER A 9 10.67 18.75 22.56
N ARG A 10 11.08 17.51 22.26
CA ARG A 10 11.18 17.04 20.88
C ARG A 10 9.77 17.11 20.33
N LYS A 11 9.51 18.14 19.52
CA LYS A 11 8.29 18.28 18.73
C LYS A 11 7.94 16.90 18.16
N PRO A 12 6.70 16.39 18.33
CA PRO A 12 6.28 15.20 17.63
C PRO A 12 6.44 15.53 16.14
N GLU A 13 7.45 14.94 15.53
CA GLU A 13 7.68 15.01 14.09
C GLU A 13 6.36 14.60 13.47
N THR A 14 5.71 15.55 12.77
CA THR A 14 4.43 15.30 12.10
C THR A 14 4.58 14.00 11.34
N PRO A 15 3.69 13.01 11.53
CA PRO A 15 3.89 11.68 10.99
C PRO A 15 4.09 11.82 9.48
N ARG A 16 5.33 11.62 9.02
CA ARG A 16 5.66 11.77 7.61
C ARG A 16 4.81 10.76 6.86
N GLN A 17 3.88 11.24 6.07
CA GLN A 17 3.03 10.35 5.28
C GLN A 17 3.93 9.55 4.34
N ARG A 18 3.94 8.23 4.52
CA ARG A 18 4.69 7.34 3.65
C ARG A 18 3.94 7.23 2.34
N ILE A 19 4.45 7.92 1.32
CA ILE A 19 3.92 7.84 -0.03
C ILE A 19 4.30 6.48 -0.61
N ARG A 20 3.30 5.72 -1.06
CA ARG A 20 3.53 4.44 -1.72
C ARG A 20 3.90 4.71 -3.18
N VAL A 21 5.08 4.27 -3.59
CA VAL A 21 5.60 4.42 -4.96
C VAL A 21 5.40 3.12 -5.72
N CYS A 22 5.04 3.21 -7.00
CA CYS A 22 5.03 2.04 -7.89
C CYS A 22 6.47 1.72 -8.30
N VAL A 23 6.93 0.50 -8.04
CA VAL A 23 8.30 0.06 -8.36
C VAL A 23 8.60 0.05 -9.87
N GLU A 24 7.58 -0.17 -10.70
CA GLU A 24 7.73 -0.24 -12.16
C GLU A 24 7.76 1.15 -12.82
N CYS A 25 7.03 2.11 -12.24
CA CYS A 25 6.83 3.43 -12.87
C CYS A 25 7.56 4.56 -12.12
N GLY A 26 8.11 4.30 -10.93
CA GLY A 26 8.83 5.29 -10.12
C GLY A 26 7.97 6.43 -9.56
N MET A 27 6.65 6.40 -9.75
CA MET A 27 5.72 7.48 -9.39
C MET A 27 4.79 7.12 -8.21
N PRO A 28 4.28 8.13 -7.47
CA PRO A 28 3.31 7.92 -6.39
C PRO A 28 2.06 7.20 -6.89
N ILE A 29 1.66 6.13 -6.21
CA ILE A 29 0.45 5.37 -6.57
C ILE A 29 -0.80 6.25 -6.50
N ALA A 30 -0.83 7.26 -5.64
CA ALA A 30 -1.98 8.16 -5.50
C ALA A 30 -2.32 8.92 -6.80
N GLU A 31 -1.32 9.33 -7.58
CA GLU A 31 -1.50 10.07 -8.85
C GLU A 31 -1.56 9.14 -10.07
N HIS A 32 -0.99 7.94 -9.94
CA HIS A 32 -0.72 7.07 -11.08
C HIS A 32 -1.59 5.81 -11.13
N LYS A 33 -2.32 5.47 -10.07
CA LYS A 33 -3.23 4.31 -10.04
C LYS A 33 -4.25 4.28 -11.18
N ASP A 34 -4.70 5.44 -11.65
CA ASP A 34 -5.75 5.52 -12.68
C ASP A 34 -5.24 5.22 -14.10
N TRP A 35 -3.94 5.42 -14.36
CA TRP A 35 -3.33 5.20 -15.68
C TRP A 35 -2.19 4.16 -15.67
N CYS A 36 -1.83 3.60 -14.52
CA CYS A 36 -0.87 2.51 -14.41
C CYS A 36 -1.36 1.25 -15.15
N SER A 37 -0.89 1.04 -16.36
CA SER A 37 -1.18 -0.17 -17.15
C SER A 37 -0.72 -1.44 -16.44
N ILE A 38 0.40 -1.37 -15.70
CA ILE A 38 1.01 -2.51 -15.01
C ILE A 38 0.21 -2.90 -13.75
N LEU A 39 -0.22 -1.93 -12.94
CA LEU A 39 -1.05 -2.18 -11.76
C LEU A 39 -2.41 -2.75 -12.13
N ARG A 40 -2.98 -2.30 -13.27
CA ARG A 40 -4.18 -2.91 -13.84
C ARG A 40 -3.94 -4.38 -14.18
N GLY A 41 -2.88 -4.68 -14.92
CA GLY A 41 -2.51 -6.06 -15.25
C GLY A 41 -2.32 -6.93 -14.01
N GLN A 42 -1.63 -6.43 -12.99
CA GLN A 42 -1.41 -7.15 -11.73
C GLN A 42 -2.73 -7.46 -11.01
N LYS A 43 -3.65 -6.48 -10.92
CA LYS A 43 -4.97 -6.68 -10.32
C LYS A 43 -5.82 -7.69 -11.06
N GLU A 44 -5.76 -7.71 -12.39
CA GLU A 44 -6.49 -8.68 -13.20
C GLU A 44 -5.94 -10.11 -12.98
N LEU A 45 -4.62 -10.25 -12.90
CA LEU A 45 -3.98 -11.53 -12.58
C LEU A 45 -4.31 -12.01 -11.16
N ASP A 46 -4.26 -11.11 -10.17
CA ASP A 46 -4.62 -11.42 -8.78
C ASP A 46 -6.09 -11.81 -8.66
N ALA A 47 -7.00 -11.11 -9.36
CA ALA A 47 -8.42 -11.45 -9.38
C ALA A 47 -8.67 -12.82 -10.02
N LYS A 48 -7.97 -13.13 -11.12
CA LYS A 48 -8.01 -14.46 -11.74
C LYS A 48 -7.45 -15.55 -10.84
N ALA A 49 -6.35 -15.27 -10.13
CA ALA A 49 -5.75 -16.19 -9.18
C ALA A 49 -6.69 -16.46 -7.99
N ALA A 50 -7.33 -15.42 -7.45
CA ALA A 50 -8.32 -15.53 -6.39
C ALA A 50 -9.57 -16.32 -6.85
N ALA A 51 -10.05 -16.11 -8.07
CA ALA A 51 -11.15 -16.90 -8.63
C ALA A 51 -10.76 -18.38 -8.80
N ARG A 52 -9.50 -18.65 -9.17
CA ARG A 52 -8.99 -20.02 -9.34
C ARG A 52 -8.75 -20.74 -8.02
N SER A 53 -8.41 -20.03 -6.94
CA SER A 53 -8.27 -20.61 -5.61
C SER A 53 -9.61 -20.81 -4.88
N GLN A 54 -10.70 -20.23 -5.38
CA GLN A 54 -12.05 -20.40 -4.84
C GLN A 54 -12.83 -21.56 -5.46
N THR A 55 -12.23 -22.44 -6.29
CA THR A 55 -12.90 -23.71 -6.63
C THR A 55 -13.00 -24.54 -5.35
N PRO A 56 -14.19 -24.66 -4.74
CA PRO A 56 -14.30 -25.34 -3.47
C PRO A 56 -14.12 -26.83 -3.72
N ALA A 57 -13.28 -27.46 -2.91
CA ALA A 57 -13.14 -28.91 -2.81
C ALA A 57 -14.37 -29.56 -2.15
N ASP A 58 -15.58 -29.05 -2.40
CA ASP A 58 -16.88 -29.51 -1.87
C ASP A 58 -17.68 -30.24 -2.97
N SER A 59 -17.06 -31.17 -3.68
CA SER A 59 -17.75 -32.00 -4.68
C SER A 59 -17.31 -33.46 -4.63
N ILE A 60 -16.97 -33.96 -3.44
CA ILE A 60 -16.83 -35.40 -3.18
C ILE A 60 -17.35 -35.68 -1.76
N SER A 61 -18.66 -35.89 -1.63
CA SER A 61 -19.29 -36.73 -0.60
C SER A 61 -20.69 -37.14 -1.03
#